data_AF-A0A4Q5SDU1-F1
#
_entry.id   AF-A0A4Q5SDU1-F1
#
_cell.length_a   1.000
_cell.length_b   1.000
_cell.length_c   1.000
_cell.angle_alpha   90.00
_cell.angle_beta   90.00
_cell.angle_gamma   90.00
#
_symmetry.space_group_name_H-M   'P 1'
#
loop_
_entity.id
_entity.type
_entity.pdbx_description
1 polymer ?
#
loop_
_entity_poly.entity_id
_entity_poly.type
_entity_poly.pdbx_seq_one_letter_code
_entity_poly.pdbx_strand_id
1 'polypeptide(L)'
;MSIDKFLNDGQEPATVEKIYTRLVDLLNTGEEVIYIAVQKKPLVNLFPDCVALTNKRVLFFTPANLGLSIKFIDFVWKDIVDVHSKEEIIGAVFTVKTLNGAEMGVDYLPKVQARKLYQYAQERKENEREERRLRELEEKRAESGSVLIDNPSHVALTPPAPPPVFEAPVPVSAPEPVKEEPAAKPDELTEKLKKLKMLFDNSLISQEEYNQKKMDLLEDL
;
A
#
# COMPACT_ATOMS: atom_id res chain seq x y z
N MET A 1 -13.65 -22.23 -16.17
CA MET A 1 -13.60 -20.96 -16.94
C MET A 1 -12.80 -21.22 -18.22
N SER A 2 -13.15 -20.59 -19.33
CA SER A 2 -12.37 -20.69 -20.58
C SER A 2 -11.10 -19.83 -20.48
N ILE A 3 -10.03 -20.25 -21.18
CA ILE A 3 -8.76 -19.50 -21.24
C ILE A 3 -8.82 -18.31 -22.20
N ASP A 4 -9.86 -18.18 -23.01
CA ASP A 4 -9.97 -17.17 -24.08
C ASP A 4 -9.71 -15.74 -23.58
N LYS A 5 -10.14 -15.44 -22.36
CA LYS A 5 -9.95 -14.11 -21.74
C LYS A 5 -8.47 -13.75 -21.50
N PHE A 6 -7.56 -14.73 -21.55
CA PHE A 6 -6.12 -14.57 -21.32
C PHE A 6 -5.29 -14.59 -22.61
N LEU A 7 -5.92 -14.65 -23.79
CA LEU A 7 -5.23 -14.73 -25.09
C LEU A 7 -5.27 -13.42 -25.90
N ASN A 8 -5.76 -12.34 -25.29
CA ASN A 8 -6.08 -11.09 -25.98
C ASN A 8 -4.85 -10.23 -26.36
N ASP A 9 -3.68 -10.49 -25.78
CA ASP A 9 -2.48 -9.64 -25.89
C ASP A 9 -1.29 -10.39 -26.52
N GLY A 10 -1.58 -11.38 -27.38
CA GLY A 10 -0.59 -12.14 -28.13
C GLY A 10 0.16 -13.18 -27.31
N GLN A 11 -0.42 -13.65 -26.21
CA GLN A 11 0.04 -14.81 -25.47
C GLN A 11 0.00 -16.06 -26.35
N GLU A 12 0.94 -16.98 -26.14
CA GLU A 12 0.96 -18.26 -26.84
C GLU A 12 -0.08 -19.22 -26.22
N PRO A 13 -1.08 -19.71 -26.99
CA PRO A 13 -2.21 -20.44 -26.42
C PRO A 13 -1.83 -21.72 -25.67
N ALA A 14 -0.90 -22.54 -26.19
CA ALA A 14 -0.55 -23.80 -25.55
C ALA A 14 0.14 -23.59 -24.20
N THR A 15 0.99 -22.56 -24.10
CA THR A 15 1.63 -22.16 -22.85
C THR A 15 0.59 -21.67 -21.85
N VAL A 16 -0.34 -20.80 -22.26
CA VAL A 16 -1.39 -20.30 -21.36
C VAL A 16 -2.27 -21.44 -20.87
N GLU A 17 -2.66 -22.38 -21.74
CA GLU A 17 -3.45 -23.54 -21.36
C GLU A 17 -2.73 -24.43 -20.33
N LYS A 18 -1.45 -24.72 -20.59
CA LYS A 18 -0.60 -25.52 -19.69
C LYS A 18 -0.46 -24.86 -18.32
N ILE A 19 -0.20 -23.56 -18.28
CA ILE A 19 -0.08 -22.80 -17.02
C ILE A 19 -1.43 -22.68 -16.33
N TYR A 20 -2.50 -22.37 -17.06
CA TYR A 20 -3.82 -22.20 -16.49
C TYR A 20 -4.32 -23.47 -15.81
N THR A 21 -4.13 -24.64 -16.45
CA THR A 21 -4.47 -25.93 -15.86
C THR A 21 -3.78 -26.14 -14.50
N ARG A 22 -2.49 -25.81 -14.40
CA ARG A 22 -1.75 -25.90 -13.13
C ARG A 22 -2.18 -24.83 -12.12
N LEU A 23 -2.45 -23.63 -12.60
CA LEU A 23 -2.81 -22.49 -11.77
C LEU A 23 -4.14 -22.72 -11.06
N VAL A 24 -5.14 -23.28 -11.75
CA VAL A 24 -6.47 -23.57 -11.19
C VAL A 24 -6.37 -24.50 -9.97
N ASP A 25 -5.52 -25.52 -10.00
CA ASP A 25 -5.29 -26.43 -8.88
C ASP A 25 -4.62 -25.76 -7.67
N LEU A 26 -3.97 -24.61 -7.88
CA LEU A 26 -3.28 -23.84 -6.85
C LEU A 26 -4.14 -22.73 -6.24
N LEU A 27 -5.30 -22.40 -6.85
CA LEU A 27 -6.15 -21.31 -6.39
C LEU A 27 -6.86 -21.67 -5.09
N ASN A 28 -6.84 -20.73 -4.14
CA ASN A 28 -7.63 -20.85 -2.93
C ASN A 28 -9.10 -20.51 -3.19
N THR A 29 -10.00 -20.83 -2.25
CA THR A 29 -11.41 -20.46 -2.33
C THR A 29 -11.60 -18.94 -2.55
N GLY A 30 -12.37 -18.57 -3.58
CA GLY A 30 -12.62 -17.17 -3.95
C GLY A 30 -11.41 -16.47 -4.58
N GLU A 31 -10.36 -17.21 -4.95
CA GLU A 31 -9.24 -16.69 -5.72
C GLU A 31 -9.53 -16.79 -7.22
N GLU A 32 -9.36 -15.69 -7.93
CA GLU A 32 -9.63 -15.58 -9.36
C GLU A 32 -8.42 -15.06 -10.11
N VAL A 33 -8.14 -15.66 -11.27
CA VAL A 33 -7.09 -15.23 -12.17
C VAL A 33 -7.58 -14.01 -12.97
N ILE A 34 -6.84 -12.91 -12.82
CA ILE A 34 -7.08 -11.62 -13.47
C ILE A 34 -6.38 -11.58 -14.82
N TYR A 35 -5.11 -11.96 -14.85
CA TYR A 35 -4.28 -11.82 -16.05
C TYR A 35 -3.11 -12.81 -16.08
N ILE A 36 -2.69 -13.22 -17.28
CA ILE A 36 -1.52 -14.08 -17.51
C ILE A 36 -0.65 -13.43 -18.59
N ALA A 37 0.64 -13.28 -18.29
CA ALA A 37 1.65 -12.84 -19.23
C ALA A 37 2.66 -13.96 -19.51
N VAL A 38 3.11 -14.04 -20.76
CA VAL A 38 4.03 -15.08 -21.26
C VAL A 38 5.27 -14.40 -21.82
N GLN A 39 6.44 -14.79 -21.32
CA GLN A 39 7.73 -14.33 -21.81
C GLN A 39 7.95 -14.73 -23.27
N LYS A 40 8.56 -13.83 -24.05
CA LYS A 40 8.87 -14.07 -25.47
C LYS A 40 10.29 -13.64 -25.79
N LYS A 41 11.25 -14.54 -25.55
CA LYS A 41 12.66 -14.32 -25.92
C LYS A 41 12.86 -14.46 -27.44
N PRO A 42 13.80 -13.71 -28.04
CA PRO A 42 14.09 -13.78 -29.47
C PRO A 42 14.78 -15.08 -29.91
N LEU A 43 15.47 -15.79 -29.00
CA LEU A 43 15.98 -17.14 -29.24
C LEU A 43 14.95 -18.16 -28.74
N VAL A 44 14.73 -19.23 -29.52
CA VAL A 44 13.69 -20.25 -29.30
C VAL A 44 13.85 -20.86 -27.90
N ASN A 45 13.05 -20.37 -26.96
CA ASN A 45 12.92 -20.96 -25.63
C ASN A 45 11.79 -21.99 -25.71
N LEU A 46 12.10 -23.27 -25.49
CA LEU A 46 11.07 -24.32 -25.51
C LEU A 46 10.01 -24.11 -24.43
N PHE A 47 10.35 -23.41 -23.34
CA PHE A 47 9.45 -23.15 -22.21
C PHE A 47 9.67 -21.73 -21.65
N PRO A 48 8.74 -20.79 -21.87
CA PRO A 48 8.88 -19.42 -21.39
C PRO A 48 8.53 -19.28 -19.90
N ASP A 49 9.11 -18.28 -19.24
CA ASP A 49 8.62 -17.81 -17.94
C ASP A 49 7.22 -17.21 -18.08
N CYS A 50 6.36 -17.41 -17.08
CA CYS A 50 5.02 -16.83 -17.05
C CYS A 50 4.76 -16.12 -15.73
N VAL A 51 3.96 -15.05 -15.79
CA VAL A 51 3.46 -14.32 -14.61
C VAL A 51 1.94 -14.34 -14.64
N ALA A 52 1.32 -14.75 -13.54
CA ALA A 52 -0.12 -14.66 -13.36
C ALA A 52 -0.46 -13.71 -12.21
N LEU A 53 -1.46 -12.86 -12.42
CA LEU A 53 -2.05 -12.02 -11.38
C LEU A 53 -3.37 -12.62 -10.96
N THR A 54 -3.57 -12.77 -9.65
CA THR A 54 -4.87 -13.10 -9.06
C THR A 54 -5.36 -11.95 -8.20
N ASN A 55 -6.61 -12.02 -7.75
CA ASN A 55 -7.11 -11.11 -6.72
C ASN A 55 -6.38 -11.27 -5.37
N LYS A 56 -5.59 -12.33 -5.13
CA LYS A 56 -4.91 -12.53 -3.84
C LYS A 56 -3.39 -12.39 -3.90
N ARG A 57 -2.76 -12.69 -5.03
CA ARG A 57 -1.30 -12.76 -5.15
C ARG A 57 -0.81 -12.61 -6.59
N VAL A 58 0.49 -12.39 -6.71
CA VAL A 58 1.25 -12.54 -7.96
C VAL A 58 1.92 -13.91 -7.95
N LEU A 59 1.82 -14.67 -9.03
CA LEU A 59 2.49 -15.96 -9.20
C LEU A 59 3.45 -15.92 -10.37
N PHE A 60 4.65 -16.45 -10.16
CA PHE A 60 5.69 -16.59 -11.16
C PHE A 60 5.91 -18.08 -11.43
N PHE A 61 5.91 -18.44 -12.71
CA PHE A 61 6.14 -19.79 -13.18
C PHE A 61 7.44 -19.81 -13.99
N THR A 62 8.44 -20.52 -13.48
CA THR A 62 9.75 -20.63 -14.09
C THR A 62 10.02 -22.10 -14.44
N PRO A 63 10.34 -22.43 -15.71
CA PRO A 63 10.73 -23.78 -16.07
C PRO A 63 12.06 -24.14 -15.39
N ALA A 64 12.14 -25.37 -14.87
CA ALA A 64 13.33 -25.95 -14.27
C ALA A 64 13.61 -27.33 -14.87
N ASN A 65 14.82 -27.85 -14.68
CA ASN A 65 15.24 -29.15 -15.21
C ASN A 65 14.97 -29.29 -16.71
N LEU A 66 15.43 -28.32 -17.51
CA LEU A 66 15.22 -28.26 -18.97
C LEU A 66 13.73 -28.27 -19.39
N GLY A 67 12.84 -27.77 -18.52
CA GLY A 67 11.40 -27.68 -18.78
C GLY A 67 10.59 -28.92 -18.41
N LEU A 68 11.23 -29.93 -17.80
CA LEU A 68 10.55 -31.10 -17.26
C LEU A 68 9.77 -30.79 -15.98
N SER A 69 10.12 -29.71 -15.29
CA SER A 69 9.45 -29.24 -14.09
C SER A 69 9.17 -27.75 -14.15
N ILE A 70 8.18 -27.29 -13.40
CA ILE A 70 7.86 -25.87 -13.25
C ILE A 70 8.04 -25.53 -11.78
N LYS A 71 8.93 -24.59 -11.50
CA LYS A 71 9.02 -23.94 -10.20
C LYS A 71 7.99 -22.82 -10.18
N PHE A 72 7.17 -22.78 -9.13
CA PHE A 72 6.29 -21.64 -8.88
C PHE A 72 6.73 -20.92 -7.61
N ILE A 73 6.63 -19.60 -7.63
CA ILE A 73 6.88 -18.73 -6.49
C ILE A 73 5.78 -17.67 -6.50
N ASP A 74 5.14 -17.43 -5.37
CA ASP A 74 4.08 -16.45 -5.24
C ASP A 74 4.30 -15.43 -4.12
N PHE A 75 3.72 -14.25 -4.30
CA PHE A 75 3.72 -13.17 -3.32
C PHE A 75 2.30 -12.65 -3.13
N VAL A 76 1.83 -12.66 -1.88
CA VAL A 76 0.54 -12.10 -1.50
C VAL A 76 0.57 -10.58 -1.61
N TRP A 77 -0.50 -9.95 -2.10
CA TRP A 77 -0.55 -8.50 -2.30
C TRP A 77 -0.19 -7.71 -1.04
N LYS A 78 -0.62 -8.19 0.13
CA LYS A 78 -0.30 -7.60 1.44
C LYS A 78 1.20 -7.47 1.73
N ASP A 79 2.02 -8.34 1.14
CA ASP A 79 3.46 -8.43 1.36
C ASP A 79 4.26 -7.69 0.27
N ILE A 80 3.59 -7.22 -0.79
CA ILE A 80 4.20 -6.51 -1.92
C ILE A 80 4.23 -5.01 -1.62
N VAL A 81 5.44 -4.47 -1.50
CA VAL A 81 5.65 -3.01 -1.32
C VAL A 81 5.69 -2.30 -2.66
N ASP A 82 6.34 -2.92 -3.66
CA ASP A 82 6.49 -2.29 -4.96
C ASP A 82 6.33 -3.23 -6.14
N VAL A 83 5.85 -2.66 -7.24
CA VAL A 83 5.74 -3.32 -8.54
C VAL A 83 6.25 -2.35 -9.58
N HIS A 84 7.24 -2.78 -10.35
CA HIS A 84 7.89 -1.98 -11.37
C HIS A 84 7.75 -2.63 -12.74
N SER A 85 7.62 -1.82 -13.78
CA SER A 85 7.68 -2.27 -15.16
C SER A 85 8.57 -1.33 -15.97
N LYS A 86 9.58 -1.88 -16.63
CA LYS A 86 10.54 -1.14 -17.46
C LYS A 86 10.47 -1.64 -18.89
N GLU A 87 10.17 -0.76 -19.84
CA GLU A 87 10.23 -1.09 -21.26
C GLU A 87 11.67 -0.97 -21.79
N GLU A 88 12.12 -1.99 -22.51
CA GLU A 88 13.42 -2.05 -23.14
C GLU A 88 13.27 -2.19 -24.67
N ILE A 89 14.37 -2.33 -25.41
CA ILE A 89 14.31 -2.40 -26.87
C ILE A 89 13.59 -3.67 -27.34
N ILE A 90 13.92 -4.83 -26.73
CA ILE A 90 13.49 -6.16 -27.18
C ILE A 90 12.24 -6.67 -26.42
N GLY A 91 11.82 -5.98 -25.37
CA GLY A 91 10.67 -6.37 -24.55
C GLY A 91 10.48 -5.44 -23.38
N ALA A 92 9.97 -5.97 -22.28
CA ALA A 92 9.87 -5.26 -21.00
C ALA A 92 10.22 -6.22 -19.86
N VAL A 93 10.57 -5.61 -18.72
CA VAL A 93 10.83 -6.30 -17.46
C VAL A 93 9.73 -5.92 -16.49
N PHE A 94 9.08 -6.91 -15.87
CA PHE A 94 8.13 -6.71 -14.77
C PHE A 94 8.72 -7.28 -13.50
N THR A 95 8.71 -6.51 -12.41
CA THR A 95 9.35 -6.88 -11.14
C THR A 95 8.43 -6.60 -9.96
N VAL A 96 8.45 -7.49 -8.97
CA VAL A 96 7.77 -7.37 -7.68
C VAL A 96 8.81 -7.32 -6.58
N LYS A 97 8.63 -6.42 -5.62
CA LYS A 97 9.43 -6.31 -4.40
C LYS A 97 8.56 -6.41 -3.16
N THR A 98 8.99 -7.21 -2.19
CA THR A 98 8.25 -7.49 -0.96
C THR A 98 8.85 -6.81 0.28
N LEU A 99 8.07 -6.80 1.37
CA LEU A 99 8.43 -6.15 2.64
C LEU A 99 9.72 -6.70 3.25
N ASN A 100 9.99 -7.99 3.08
CA ASN A 100 11.22 -8.64 3.54
C ASN A 100 12.42 -8.44 2.58
N GLY A 101 12.27 -7.60 1.56
CA GLY A 101 13.32 -7.30 0.60
C GLY A 101 13.50 -8.33 -0.51
N ALA A 102 12.64 -9.37 -0.59
CA ALA A 102 12.68 -10.27 -1.73
C ALA A 102 12.25 -9.56 -3.01
N GLU A 103 12.89 -9.91 -4.12
CA GLU A 103 12.65 -9.32 -5.43
C GLU A 103 12.62 -10.42 -6.48
N MET A 104 11.62 -10.37 -7.36
CA MET A 104 11.52 -11.30 -8.49
C MET A 104 10.86 -10.61 -9.67
N GLY A 105 11.30 -10.96 -10.86
CA GLY A 105 10.74 -10.41 -12.08
C GLY A 105 10.87 -11.35 -13.26
N VAL A 106 10.22 -10.97 -14.36
CA VAL A 106 10.32 -11.64 -15.65
C VAL A 106 10.71 -10.61 -16.70
N ASP A 107 11.77 -10.92 -17.44
CA ASP A 107 12.30 -10.14 -18.55
C ASP A 107 11.71 -10.61 -19.90
N TYR A 108 11.96 -9.86 -20.97
CA TYR A 108 11.47 -10.15 -22.33
C TYR A 108 9.96 -10.40 -22.42
N LEU A 109 9.17 -9.70 -21.60
CA LEU A 109 7.73 -9.69 -21.75
C LEU A 109 7.35 -8.85 -22.98
N PRO A 110 6.37 -9.28 -23.79
CA PRO A 110 5.77 -8.40 -24.79
C PRO A 110 5.26 -7.14 -24.11
N LYS A 111 5.61 -5.97 -24.65
CA LYS A 111 5.36 -4.66 -24.00
C LYS A 111 3.89 -4.43 -23.63
N VAL A 112 2.96 -4.89 -24.49
CA VAL A 112 1.53 -4.82 -24.22
C VAL A 112 1.18 -5.59 -22.95
N GLN A 113 1.71 -6.82 -22.80
CA GLN A 113 1.46 -7.66 -21.63
C GLN A 113 2.09 -7.09 -20.36
N ALA A 114 3.30 -6.51 -20.46
CA ALA A 114 3.95 -5.85 -19.32
C ALA A 114 3.17 -4.62 -18.83
N ARG A 115 2.64 -3.80 -19.75
CA ARG A 115 1.76 -2.68 -19.38
C ARG A 115 0.48 -3.15 -18.70
N LYS A 116 -0.14 -4.23 -19.19
CA LYS A 116 -1.32 -4.84 -18.56
C LYS A 116 -1.02 -5.40 -17.17
N LEU A 117 0.09 -6.11 -17.00
CA LEU A 117 0.55 -6.56 -15.68
C LEU A 117 0.70 -5.38 -14.73
N TYR A 118 1.40 -4.31 -15.16
CA TYR A 118 1.59 -3.13 -14.33
C TYR A 118 0.26 -2.47 -13.96
N GLN A 119 -0.65 -2.27 -14.94
CA GLN A 119 -1.97 -1.70 -14.72
C GLN A 119 -2.76 -2.48 -13.65
N TYR A 120 -2.94 -3.79 -13.85
CA TYR A 120 -3.70 -4.63 -12.92
C TYR A 120 -3.02 -4.78 -11.57
N ALA A 121 -1.69 -4.80 -11.53
CA ALA A 121 -0.95 -4.87 -10.28
C ALA A 121 -1.09 -3.60 -9.44
N GLN A 122 -1.05 -2.42 -10.07
CA GLN A 122 -1.28 -1.16 -9.36
C GLN A 122 -2.71 -1.09 -8.80
N GLU A 123 -3.71 -1.49 -9.60
CA GLU A 123 -5.10 -1.57 -9.15
C GLU A 123 -5.26 -2.52 -7.96
N ARG A 124 -4.66 -3.71 -7.99
CA ARG A 124 -4.71 -4.63 -6.84
C ARG A 124 -3.98 -4.09 -5.61
N LYS A 125 -2.85 -3.39 -5.77
CA LYS A 125 -2.17 -2.73 -4.64
C LYS A 125 -3.03 -1.62 -4.03
N GLU A 126 -3.76 -0.86 -4.85
CA GLU A 126 -4.68 0.17 -4.38
C GLU A 126 -5.84 -0.46 -3.60
N ASN A 127 -6.49 -1.47 -4.18
CA ASN A 127 -7.58 -2.21 -3.52
C ASN A 127 -7.13 -2.81 -2.18
N GLU A 128 -5.94 -3.42 -2.12
CA GLU A 128 -5.39 -3.98 -0.86
C GLU A 128 -5.17 -2.88 0.20
N ARG A 129 -4.73 -1.68 -0.21
CA ARG A 129 -4.57 -0.54 0.70
C ARG A 129 -5.92 -0.05 1.23
N GLU A 130 -6.93 0.01 0.38
CA GLU A 130 -8.29 0.39 0.77
C GLU A 130 -8.94 -0.65 1.68
N GLU A 131 -8.85 -1.93 1.33
CA GLU A 131 -9.35 -3.05 2.16
C GLU A 131 -8.71 -3.04 3.56
N ARG A 132 -7.40 -2.77 3.64
CA ARG A 132 -6.71 -2.60 4.93
C ARG A 132 -7.26 -1.41 5.72
N ARG A 133 -7.42 -0.25 5.07
CA ARG A 133 -7.96 0.96 5.71
C ARG A 133 -9.38 0.73 6.23
N LEU A 134 -10.22 0.05 5.47
CA LEU A 134 -11.59 -0.28 5.87
C LEU A 134 -11.61 -1.23 7.07
N ARG A 135 -10.78 -2.29 7.04
CA ARG A 135 -10.66 -3.24 8.16
C ARG A 135 -10.19 -2.54 9.44
N GLU A 136 -9.19 -1.66 9.35
CA GLU A 136 -8.72 -0.88 10.50
C GLU A 136 -9.80 0.08 11.06
N LEU A 137 -10.64 0.65 10.21
CA LEU A 137 -11.76 1.50 10.65
C LEU A 137 -12.88 0.68 11.29
N GLU A 138 -13.18 -0.50 10.76
CA GLU A 138 -14.17 -1.42 11.31
C GLU A 138 -13.72 -1.98 12.67
N GLU A 139 -12.45 -2.37 12.81
CA GLU A 139 -11.85 -2.78 14.08
C GLU A 139 -11.97 -1.67 15.12
N LYS A 140 -11.61 -0.42 14.78
CA LYS A 140 -11.79 0.73 15.68
C LYS A 140 -13.25 1.01 16.04
N ARG A 141 -14.18 0.79 15.11
CA ARG A 141 -15.63 0.90 15.39
C ARG A 141 -16.09 -0.20 16.36
N ALA A 142 -15.61 -1.42 16.18
CA ALA A 142 -15.92 -2.53 17.07
C ALA A 142 -15.32 -2.32 18.47
N GLU A 143 -14.10 -1.80 18.55
CA GLU A 143 -13.42 -1.44 19.80
C GLU A 143 -14.11 -0.29 20.56
N SER A 144 -14.68 0.68 19.85
CA SER A 144 -15.31 1.86 20.47
C SER A 144 -16.72 1.61 21.01
N GLY A 145 -17.32 0.44 20.78
CA GLY A 145 -18.60 0.02 21.36
C GLY A 145 -19.79 0.85 20.88
N SER A 146 -20.87 0.19 20.46
CA SER A 146 -22.11 0.87 20.10
C SER A 146 -22.72 1.56 21.33
N VAL A 147 -22.57 2.88 21.45
CA VAL A 147 -23.46 3.67 22.32
C VAL A 147 -24.75 3.91 21.55
N LEU A 148 -25.74 3.03 21.74
CA LEU A 148 -27.13 3.37 21.41
C LEU A 148 -27.53 4.53 22.34
N ILE A 149 -27.49 5.77 21.82
CA ILE A 149 -28.27 6.85 22.42
C ILE A 149 -29.70 6.61 21.94
N ASP A 150 -30.47 5.90 22.76
CA ASP A 150 -31.92 5.84 22.66
C ASP A 150 -32.43 7.27 22.80
N ASN A 151 -32.88 7.86 21.70
CA ASN A 151 -33.48 9.19 21.69
C ASN A 151 -35.00 9.02 21.63
N PRO A 152 -35.72 8.93 22.77
CA PRO A 152 -37.14 9.15 22.75
C PRO A 152 -37.36 10.62 22.47
N SER A 153 -37.83 10.88 21.26
CA SER A 153 -38.46 12.13 20.89
C SER A 153 -39.52 12.43 21.93
N HIS A 154 -39.41 13.57 22.64
CA HIS A 154 -40.50 14.40 23.19
C HIS A 154 -39.95 15.24 24.35
N VAL A 155 -39.51 16.48 24.09
CA VAL A 155 -39.83 17.61 24.99
C VAL A 155 -39.99 18.86 24.15
N ALA A 156 -41.06 19.58 24.45
CA ALA A 156 -41.66 20.68 23.72
C ALA A 156 -40.84 21.99 23.74
N LEU A 157 -41.21 22.86 22.81
CA LEU A 157 -40.76 24.25 22.65
C LEU A 157 -41.05 25.10 23.90
N THR A 158 -40.02 25.71 24.49
CA THR A 158 -40.15 26.94 25.29
C THR A 158 -38.97 27.88 24.99
N PRO A 159 -39.20 29.19 24.77
CA PRO A 159 -38.16 30.14 24.39
C PRO A 159 -37.38 30.66 25.61
N PRO A 160 -36.06 30.90 25.52
CA PRO A 160 -35.30 31.47 26.64
C PRO A 160 -35.31 33.01 26.61
N ALA A 161 -35.71 33.61 27.73
CA ALA A 161 -35.50 35.01 28.08
C ALA A 161 -34.02 35.29 28.46
N PRO A 162 -33.55 36.56 28.43
CA PRO A 162 -32.12 36.87 28.32
C PRO A 162 -31.35 36.76 29.64
N PRO A 163 -30.04 36.42 29.61
CA PRO A 163 -29.19 36.41 30.80
C PRO A 163 -28.72 37.82 31.24
N PRO A 164 -28.45 38.04 32.54
CA PRO A 164 -28.01 39.32 33.09
C PRO A 164 -26.51 39.58 32.85
N VAL A 165 -26.18 40.87 32.77
CA VAL A 165 -24.84 41.43 32.61
C VAL A 165 -24.08 41.34 33.94
N PHE A 166 -22.85 40.83 33.93
CA PHE A 166 -21.90 41.02 35.03
C PHE A 166 -20.54 41.47 34.48
N GLU A 167 -20.04 42.55 35.10
CA GLU A 167 -18.85 43.33 34.79
C GLU A 167 -17.54 42.61 35.14
N ALA A 168 -16.46 42.98 34.43
CA ALA A 168 -15.07 42.61 34.75
C ALA A 168 -14.52 43.42 35.95
N PRO A 169 -13.48 42.92 36.65
CA PRO A 169 -12.15 43.51 36.43
C PRO A 169 -10.93 42.56 36.53
N VAL A 170 -9.84 43.00 35.91
CA VAL A 170 -8.42 42.53 35.91
C VAL A 170 -7.67 42.92 37.22
N PRO A 171 -6.34 42.67 37.42
CA PRO A 171 -5.47 41.48 37.31
C PRO A 171 -4.59 41.27 38.61
N VAL A 172 -3.49 40.47 38.51
CA VAL A 172 -2.26 40.40 39.36
C VAL A 172 -2.17 39.28 40.44
N SER A 173 -1.26 38.32 40.22
CA SER A 173 -0.03 38.07 41.01
C SER A 173 0.34 36.58 41.10
N ALA A 174 1.54 36.23 40.61
CA ALA A 174 2.31 35.07 41.08
C ALA A 174 2.79 35.30 42.53
N PRO A 175 3.19 34.25 43.27
CA PRO A 175 4.62 33.89 43.26
C PRO A 175 4.93 32.37 43.31
N GLU A 176 6.06 32.01 42.70
CA GLU A 176 6.92 30.83 42.93
C GLU A 176 7.59 30.89 44.34
N PRO A 177 8.41 29.92 44.86
CA PRO A 177 9.18 28.88 44.15
C PRO A 177 9.37 27.51 44.86
N VAL A 178 9.71 26.46 44.08
CA VAL A 178 10.64 25.41 44.55
C VAL A 178 11.62 25.12 43.41
N LYS A 179 12.89 25.43 43.66
CA LYS A 179 14.05 25.09 42.85
C LYS A 179 14.53 23.69 43.22
N GLU A 180 14.87 22.89 42.22
CA GLU A 180 16.16 22.18 42.16
C GLU A 180 16.40 21.64 40.73
N GLU A 181 17.36 22.29 40.05
CA GLU A 181 18.11 21.81 38.88
C GLU A 181 19.21 20.81 39.34
N PRO A 182 19.97 20.07 38.47
CA PRO A 182 20.40 20.50 37.13
C PRO A 182 20.45 19.44 36.00
N ALA A 183 20.51 19.96 34.76
CA ALA A 183 21.29 19.49 33.60
C ALA A 183 20.55 19.00 32.31
N ALA A 184 20.81 19.77 31.24
CA ALA A 184 21.13 19.34 29.86
C ALA A 184 20.03 19.30 28.77
N LYS A 185 19.73 20.47 28.19
CA LYS A 185 19.35 20.77 26.78
C LYS A 185 18.76 19.65 25.88
N PRO A 186 17.46 19.29 25.98
CA PRO A 186 16.75 18.53 24.93
C PRO A 186 15.44 19.19 24.44
N ASP A 187 14.97 20.27 25.09
CA ASP A 187 13.62 20.78 24.85
C ASP A 187 13.48 21.58 23.54
N GLU A 188 14.48 22.40 23.17
CA GLU A 188 14.37 23.20 21.94
C GLU A 188 14.38 22.35 20.67
N LEU A 189 15.15 21.25 20.65
CA LEU A 189 15.21 20.37 19.49
C LEU A 189 13.89 19.63 19.30
N THR A 190 13.31 19.12 20.39
CA THR A 190 12.03 18.41 20.32
C THR A 190 10.90 19.34 19.89
N GLU A 191 10.92 20.61 20.31
CA GLU A 191 10.01 21.63 19.79
C GLU A 191 10.22 21.95 18.31
N LYS A 192 11.46 22.10 17.85
CA LYS A 192 11.78 22.35 16.42
C LYS A 192 11.34 21.18 15.54
N LEU A 193 11.57 19.93 15.97
CA LEU A 193 11.11 18.74 15.27
C LEU A 193 9.57 18.64 15.23
N LYS A 194 8.89 19.04 16.31
CA LYS A 194 7.42 19.08 16.35
C LYS A 194 6.84 20.12 15.39
N LYS A 195 7.42 21.33 15.32
CA LYS A 195 7.04 22.36 14.34
C LYS A 195 7.30 21.91 12.90
N LEU A 196 8.46 21.29 12.64
CA LEU A 196 8.80 20.77 11.31
C LEU A 196 7.79 19.71 10.85
N LYS A 197 7.35 18.82 11.77
CA LYS A 197 6.31 17.84 11.49
C LYS A 197 4.96 18.49 11.19
N MET A 198 4.56 19.52 11.94
CA MET A 198 3.31 20.25 11.67
C MET A 198 3.33 20.93 10.29
N LEU A 199 4.46 21.49 9.84
CA LEU A 199 4.56 22.08 8.50
C LEU A 199 4.36 21.03 7.40
N PHE A 200 4.93 19.83 7.58
CA PHE A 200 4.75 18.72 6.65
C PHE A 200 3.30 18.20 6.64
N ASP A 201 2.71 17.99 7.82
CA ASP A 201 1.32 17.51 7.95
C ASP A 201 0.31 18.49 7.33
N ASN A 202 0.60 19.80 7.38
CA ASN A 202 -0.20 20.85 6.72
C ASN A 202 0.14 21.03 5.23
N SER A 203 0.96 20.16 4.64
CA SER A 203 1.40 20.22 3.24
C SER A 203 2.09 21.55 2.85
N LEU A 204 2.70 22.25 3.82
CA LEU A 204 3.44 23.50 3.59
C LEU A 204 4.87 23.26 3.09
N ILE A 205 5.38 22.03 3.27
CA ILE A 205 6.70 21.59 2.80
C ILE A 205 6.58 20.17 2.21
N SER A 206 7.46 19.84 1.28
CA SER A 206 7.55 18.52 0.66
C SER A 206 8.22 17.49 1.57
N GLN A 207 8.06 16.21 1.25
CA GLN A 207 8.68 15.11 2.00
C GLN A 207 10.22 15.17 1.97
N GLU A 208 10.79 15.64 0.86
CA GLU A 208 12.23 15.78 0.69
C GLU A 208 12.78 16.92 1.55
N GLU A 209 12.09 18.07 1.59
CA GLU A 209 12.44 19.19 2.48
C GLU A 209 12.28 18.84 3.97
N TYR A 210 11.26 18.05 4.31
CA TYR A 210 11.06 17.56 5.69
C TYR A 210 12.24 16.68 6.14
N ASN A 211 12.65 15.71 5.31
CA ASN A 211 13.75 14.82 5.64
C ASN A 211 15.08 15.55 5.75
N GLN A 212 15.36 16.48 4.83
CA GLN A 212 16.59 17.28 4.85
C GLN A 212 16.67 18.12 6.14
N LYS A 213 15.64 18.91 6.45
CA LYS A 213 15.62 19.75 7.65
C LYS A 213 15.64 18.94 8.95
N LYS A 214 15.09 17.72 8.94
CA LYS A 214 15.16 16.82 10.09
C LYS A 214 16.58 16.32 10.32
N MET A 215 17.33 16.02 9.25
CA MET A 215 18.73 15.62 9.35
C MET A 215 19.59 16.78 9.86
N ASP A 216 19.45 17.97 9.26
CA ASP A 216 20.20 19.17 9.68
C ASP A 216 19.96 19.49 11.17
N LEU A 217 18.72 19.38 11.66
CA LEU A 217 18.38 19.61 13.08
C LEU A 217 18.97 18.55 14.04
N LEU A 218 19.17 17.33 13.57
CA LEU A 218 19.75 16.24 14.37
C LEU A 218 21.28 16.24 14.30
N GLU A 219 21.87 16.81 13.24
CA GLU A 219 23.33 17.00 13.10
C GLU A 219 23.86 18.19 13.92
N ASP A 220 23.01 19.18 14.23
CA ASP A 220 23.34 20.35 15.06
C ASP A 220 23.39 20.02 16.58
N LEU A 221 23.59 18.73 16.93
CA LEU A 221 23.64 18.19 18.29
C LEU A 221 25.07 18.09 18.84
#